data_AF-A0A973UD91-F1
#
_entry.id   AF-A0A973UD91-F1
#
_cell.length_a   1.000
_cell.length_b   1.000
_cell.length_c   1.000
_cell.angle_alpha   90.00
_cell.angle_beta   90.00
_cell.angle_gamma   90.00
#
_symmetry.space_group_name_H-M   'P 1'
#
loop_
_entity.id
_entity.type
_entity.pdbx_description
1 polymer ?
#
loop_
_entity_poly.entity_id
_entity_poly.type
_entity_poly.pdbx_seq_one_letter_code
_entity_poly.pdbx_strand_id
1 'polypeptide(L)'
;MDWFVAPDYWMSRLVFQRALAGVYLVAFLTAALQFRALMGERGMLPVPRFVARVPFRAAPSVFHLHYSDRFFAACAWAGCAVSAALLAGLDSVVPLWAAMLLWLVPWALYLSIVNVGQTWYSFGWESLLLEVGFLAVLLGNDEVAPPILVLFLLRWILFRVEFGAGLIKMRGDACWRKLTCLDHHHETQPMPGPLSWFFHHLPKP
;
A
#
# COMPACT_ATOMS: atom_id res chain seq x y z
N MET A 1 -10.70 25.84 -19.08
CA MET A 1 -11.22 24.85 -18.10
C MET A 1 -10.07 24.40 -17.20
N ASP A 2 -9.16 25.30 -16.86
CA ASP A 2 -7.80 24.94 -16.39
C ASP A 2 -7.71 24.90 -14.86
N TRP A 3 -8.81 25.20 -14.17
CA TRP A 3 -8.91 25.26 -12.71
C TRP A 3 -8.94 23.88 -12.04
N PHE A 4 -9.08 22.79 -12.79
CA PHE A 4 -9.17 21.43 -12.25
C PHE A 4 -7.92 20.59 -12.49
N VAL A 5 -6.92 21.16 -13.16
CA VAL A 5 -5.68 20.48 -13.54
C VAL A 5 -4.46 21.24 -13.05
N ALA A 6 -3.40 20.51 -12.72
CA ALA A 6 -2.17 21.09 -12.17
C ALA A 6 -0.97 20.73 -13.07
N PRO A 7 -0.81 21.38 -14.23
CA PRO A 7 0.23 21.03 -15.21
C PRO A 7 1.65 21.09 -14.63
N ASP A 8 1.92 22.00 -13.69
CA ASP A 8 3.23 22.13 -13.04
C ASP A 8 3.62 20.92 -12.16
N TYR A 9 2.66 20.03 -11.83
CA TYR A 9 2.87 18.87 -10.98
C TYR A 9 3.22 17.59 -11.74
N TRP A 10 3.49 17.67 -13.05
CA TRP A 10 3.82 16.50 -13.88
C TRP A 10 5.00 15.68 -13.30
N MET A 11 6.06 16.35 -12.84
CA MET A 11 7.24 15.68 -12.28
C MET A 11 6.90 14.98 -10.96
N SER A 12 6.16 15.67 -10.09
CA SER A 12 5.70 15.09 -8.82
C SER A 12 4.82 13.87 -9.05
N ARG A 13 3.90 13.94 -10.02
CA ARG A 13 3.08 12.80 -10.43
C ARG A 13 3.96 11.63 -10.89
N LEU A 14 4.91 11.89 -11.79
CA LEU A 14 5.78 10.86 -12.35
C LEU A 14 6.58 10.15 -11.24
N VAL A 15 7.28 10.92 -10.41
CA VAL A 15 8.07 10.37 -9.29
C VAL A 15 7.17 9.55 -8.35
N PHE A 16 5.99 10.06 -8.03
CA PHE A 16 5.02 9.37 -7.19
C PHE A 16 4.55 8.03 -7.80
N GLN A 17 4.16 8.04 -9.08
CA GLN A 17 3.73 6.84 -9.81
C GLN A 17 4.85 5.79 -9.86
N ARG A 18 6.09 6.17 -10.17
CA ARG A 18 7.22 5.24 -10.20
C ARG A 18 7.53 4.68 -8.81
N ALA A 19 7.53 5.52 -7.78
CA ALA A 19 7.74 5.07 -6.40
C ALA A 19 6.64 4.08 -5.96
N LEU A 20 5.37 4.41 -6.22
CA LEU A 20 4.23 3.56 -5.88
C LEU A 20 4.26 2.22 -6.63
N ALA A 21 4.63 2.22 -7.91
CA ALA A 21 4.82 1.00 -8.69
C ALA A 21 5.93 0.11 -8.08
N GLY A 22 7.02 0.73 -7.60
CA GLY A 22 8.07 0.03 -6.85
C GLY A 22 7.55 -0.61 -5.55
N VAL A 23 6.73 0.12 -4.79
CA VAL A 23 6.10 -0.41 -3.57
C VAL A 23 5.17 -1.59 -3.89
N TYR A 24 4.34 -1.48 -4.93
CA TYR A 24 3.49 -2.58 -5.38
C TYR A 24 4.32 -3.80 -5.81
N LEU A 25 5.42 -3.61 -6.55
CA LEU A 25 6.30 -4.70 -6.95
C LEU A 25 6.85 -5.45 -5.74
N VAL A 26 7.33 -4.73 -4.72
CA VAL A 26 7.82 -5.33 -3.46
C VAL A 26 6.69 -6.03 -2.70
N ALA A 27 5.49 -5.44 -2.66
CA ALA A 27 4.33 -6.03 -1.99
C ALA A 27 3.90 -7.35 -2.65
N PHE A 28 3.82 -7.39 -3.98
CA PHE A 28 3.49 -8.60 -4.72
C PHE A 28 4.60 -9.65 -4.68
N LEU A 29 5.86 -9.24 -4.70
CA LEU A 29 6.99 -10.16 -4.57
C LEU A 29 6.97 -10.82 -3.19
N THR A 30 6.75 -10.04 -2.13
CA THR A 30 6.55 -10.55 -0.77
C THR A 30 5.40 -11.55 -0.72
N ALA A 31 4.25 -11.21 -1.31
CA ALA A 31 3.11 -12.12 -1.41
C ALA A 31 3.49 -13.41 -2.15
N ALA A 32 4.12 -13.33 -3.33
CA ALA A 32 4.50 -14.48 -4.14
C ALA A 32 5.47 -15.44 -3.42
N LEU A 33 6.39 -14.90 -2.62
CA LEU A 33 7.42 -15.68 -1.92
C LEU A 33 6.94 -16.25 -0.59
N GLN A 34 6.02 -15.59 0.11
CA GLN A 34 5.65 -15.95 1.48
C GLN A 34 4.27 -16.60 1.61
N PHE A 35 3.35 -16.37 0.66
CA PHE A 35 1.94 -16.75 0.87
C PHE A 35 1.75 -18.24 1.16
N ARG A 36 2.58 -19.12 0.58
CA ARG A 36 2.34 -20.57 0.67
C ARG A 36 2.42 -21.08 2.11
N ALA A 37 3.37 -20.55 2.89
CA ALA A 37 3.52 -20.90 4.30
C ALA A 37 2.48 -20.18 5.18
N LEU A 38 2.16 -18.93 4.85
CA LEU A 38 1.31 -18.09 5.69
C LEU A 38 -0.19 -18.34 5.47
N MET A 39 -0.60 -18.46 4.21
CA MET A 39 -1.99 -18.37 3.74
C MET A 39 -2.40 -19.48 2.76
N GLY A 40 -1.45 -20.31 2.31
CA GLY A 40 -1.70 -21.43 1.40
C GLY A 40 -2.71 -22.45 1.94
N GLU A 41 -3.12 -23.42 1.11
CA GLU A 41 -4.05 -24.49 1.51
C GLU A 41 -3.60 -25.24 2.79
N ARG A 42 -2.28 -25.37 2.95
CA ARG A 42 -1.61 -26.00 4.10
C ARG A 42 -0.83 -24.98 4.96
N GLY A 43 -1.10 -23.69 4.78
CA GLY A 43 -0.46 -22.61 5.52
C GLY A 43 -1.01 -22.44 6.94
N MET A 44 -0.45 -21.48 7.67
CA MET A 44 -0.86 -21.17 9.05
C MET A 44 -2.30 -20.65 9.14
N LEU A 45 -2.71 -19.80 8.19
CA LEU A 45 -4.04 -19.21 8.09
C LEU A 45 -4.65 -19.45 6.69
N PRO A 46 -5.12 -20.68 6.38
CA PRO A 46 -5.51 -21.05 5.02
C PRO A 46 -6.66 -20.21 4.45
N VAL A 47 -6.45 -19.59 3.29
CA VAL A 47 -7.49 -18.85 2.56
C VAL A 47 -8.76 -19.67 2.29
N PRO A 48 -8.70 -20.96 1.88
CA PRO A 48 -9.91 -21.75 1.65
C PRO A 48 -10.84 -21.81 2.86
N ARG A 49 -10.27 -21.90 4.07
CA ARG A 49 -11.05 -21.94 5.31
C ARG A 49 -11.66 -20.58 5.64
N PHE A 50 -10.99 -19.49 5.28
CA PHE A 50 -11.48 -18.14 5.47
C PHE A 50 -12.66 -17.83 4.55
N VAL A 51 -12.50 -18.04 3.24
CA VAL A 51 -13.54 -17.71 2.24
C VAL A 51 -14.79 -18.59 2.36
N ALA A 52 -14.68 -19.77 2.98
CA ALA A 52 -15.83 -20.61 3.32
C ALA A 52 -16.67 -20.08 4.50
N ARG A 53 -16.10 -19.20 5.34
CA ARG A 53 -16.75 -18.67 6.55
C ARG A 53 -17.15 -17.21 6.41
N VAL A 54 -16.36 -16.43 5.70
CA VAL A 54 -16.58 -14.99 5.50
C VAL A 54 -17.26 -14.78 4.16
N PRO A 55 -18.39 -14.05 4.10
CA PRO A 55 -19.06 -13.79 2.83
C PRO A 55 -18.33 -12.71 2.02
N PHE A 56 -18.43 -12.78 0.69
CA PHE A 56 -17.82 -11.82 -0.24
C PHE A 56 -18.11 -10.35 0.12
N ARG A 57 -19.33 -10.03 0.57
CA ARG A 57 -19.72 -8.66 0.98
C ARG A 57 -18.87 -8.07 2.11
N ALA A 58 -18.27 -8.92 2.95
CA ALA A 58 -17.43 -8.50 4.06
C ALA A 58 -15.94 -8.45 3.67
N ALA A 59 -15.53 -9.26 2.69
CA ALA A 59 -14.16 -9.35 2.23
C ALA A 59 -14.10 -9.56 0.70
N PRO A 60 -14.39 -8.53 -0.13
CA PRO A 60 -14.44 -8.70 -1.57
C PRO A 60 -13.10 -9.17 -2.15
N SER A 61 -13.08 -10.34 -2.80
CA SER A 61 -11.85 -10.92 -3.34
C SER A 61 -12.16 -11.89 -4.47
N VAL A 62 -11.28 -11.93 -5.48
CA VAL A 62 -11.36 -12.93 -6.56
C VAL A 62 -11.25 -14.36 -6.02
N PHE A 63 -10.65 -14.55 -4.84
CA PHE A 63 -10.49 -15.87 -4.22
C PHE A 63 -11.79 -16.48 -3.69
N HIS A 64 -12.89 -15.70 -3.64
CA HIS A 64 -14.22 -16.26 -3.41
C HIS A 64 -14.76 -17.04 -4.63
N LEU A 65 -14.32 -16.72 -5.84
CA LEU A 65 -14.73 -17.42 -7.06
C LEU A 65 -13.99 -18.74 -7.21
N HIS A 66 -12.68 -18.70 -6.99
CA HIS A 66 -11.82 -19.88 -7.02
C HIS A 66 -10.57 -19.61 -6.17
N TYR A 67 -10.15 -20.59 -5.38
CA TYR A 67 -8.86 -20.59 -4.74
C TYR A 67 -8.11 -21.89 -5.03
N SER A 68 -6.85 -21.73 -5.40
CA SER A 68 -5.80 -22.74 -5.31
C SER A 68 -4.47 -22.04 -5.07
N ASP A 69 -3.49 -22.71 -4.49
CA ASP A 69 -2.15 -22.12 -4.29
C ASP A 69 -1.54 -21.64 -5.63
N ARG A 70 -1.83 -22.34 -6.73
CA ARG A 70 -1.40 -21.95 -8.09
C ARG A 70 -2.09 -20.68 -8.56
N PHE A 71 -3.38 -20.55 -8.32
CA PHE A 71 -4.14 -19.35 -8.70
C PHE A 71 -3.68 -18.12 -7.89
N PHE A 72 -3.43 -18.29 -6.59
CA PHE A 72 -2.84 -17.21 -5.78
C PHE A 72 -1.47 -16.81 -6.31
N ALA A 73 -0.58 -17.78 -6.58
CA ALA A 73 0.74 -17.50 -7.14
C ALA A 73 0.63 -16.76 -8.49
N ALA A 74 -0.30 -17.16 -9.36
CA ALA A 74 -0.54 -16.49 -10.64
C ALA A 74 -0.98 -15.04 -10.43
N CYS A 75 -1.88 -14.76 -9.48
CA CYS A 75 -2.30 -13.41 -9.12
C CYS A 75 -1.12 -12.57 -8.60
N ALA A 76 -0.29 -13.14 -7.72
CA ALA A 76 0.87 -12.45 -7.17
C ALA A 76 1.92 -12.13 -8.24
N TRP A 77 2.27 -13.10 -9.09
CA TRP A 77 3.23 -12.89 -10.18
C TRP A 77 2.69 -11.98 -11.29
N ALA A 78 1.39 -12.02 -11.59
CA ALA A 78 0.76 -11.05 -12.48
C ALA A 78 0.85 -9.63 -11.90
N GLY A 79 0.61 -9.48 -10.59
CA GLY A 79 0.82 -8.23 -9.86
C GLY A 79 2.27 -7.74 -9.98
N CYS A 80 3.26 -8.61 -9.80
CA CYS A 80 4.67 -8.27 -10.03
C CYS A 80 4.91 -7.77 -11.46
N ALA A 81 4.43 -8.51 -12.47
CA ALA A 81 4.65 -8.17 -13.87
C ALA A 81 4.05 -6.81 -14.24
N VAL A 82 2.80 -6.55 -13.84
CA VAL A 82 2.15 -5.25 -14.10
C VAL A 82 2.83 -4.12 -13.32
N SER A 83 3.23 -4.36 -12.08
CA SER A 83 3.96 -3.36 -11.28
C SER A 83 5.34 -3.04 -11.87
N ALA A 84 6.05 -4.03 -12.41
CA ALA A 84 7.31 -3.82 -13.11
C ALA A 84 7.10 -3.04 -14.42
N ALA A 85 6.02 -3.30 -15.17
CA ALA A 85 5.67 -2.55 -16.36
C ALA A 85 5.31 -1.09 -16.04
N LEU A 86 4.57 -0.83 -14.96
CA LEU A 86 4.31 0.51 -14.43
C LEU A 86 5.60 1.19 -14.00
N LEU A 87 6.51 0.49 -13.33
CA LEU A 87 7.80 1.03 -12.92
C LEU A 87 8.67 1.41 -14.14
N ALA A 88 8.59 0.64 -15.22
CA ALA A 88 9.25 0.92 -16.50
C ALA A 88 8.57 2.03 -17.33
N GLY A 89 7.38 2.50 -16.91
CA GLY A 89 6.68 3.61 -17.54
C GLY A 89 5.71 3.25 -18.66
N LEU A 90 5.17 2.03 -18.66
CA LEU A 90 4.19 1.62 -19.67
C LEU A 90 2.91 2.47 -19.65
N ASP A 91 2.50 2.99 -18.48
CA ASP A 91 1.33 3.87 -18.34
C ASP A 91 1.48 5.23 -19.05
N SER A 92 2.71 5.68 -19.28
CA SER A 92 3.00 6.92 -20.01
C SER A 92 2.79 6.81 -21.53
N VAL A 93 2.89 5.60 -22.10
CA VAL A 93 2.91 5.39 -23.56
C VAL A 93 1.61 4.82 -24.13
N VAL A 94 0.65 4.49 -23.26
CA VAL A 94 -0.67 3.98 -23.64
C VAL A 94 -1.75 5.05 -23.45
N PRO A 95 -2.89 4.97 -24.17
CA PRO A 95 -4.00 5.88 -23.97
C PRO A 95 -4.49 5.90 -22.52
N LEU A 96 -5.03 7.02 -22.06
CA LEU A 96 -5.48 7.21 -20.67
C LEU A 96 -6.29 6.03 -20.11
N TRP A 97 -7.30 5.53 -20.83
CA TRP A 97 -8.13 4.42 -20.35
C TRP A 97 -7.31 3.14 -20.08
N ALA A 98 -6.29 2.87 -20.90
CA ALA A 98 -5.41 1.73 -20.74
C ALA A 98 -4.46 1.94 -19.56
N ALA A 99 -3.96 3.17 -19.36
CA ALA A 99 -3.16 3.52 -18.19
C ALA A 99 -3.97 3.34 -16.88
N MET A 100 -5.24 3.77 -16.87
CA MET A 100 -6.14 3.55 -15.74
C MET A 100 -6.33 2.06 -15.46
N LEU A 101 -6.51 1.22 -16.49
CA LEU A 101 -6.59 -0.22 -16.32
C LEU A 101 -5.28 -0.83 -15.81
N LEU A 102 -4.12 -0.36 -16.28
CA LEU A 102 -2.81 -0.81 -15.79
C LEU A 102 -2.62 -0.52 -14.29
N TRP A 103 -3.17 0.57 -13.78
CA TRP A 103 -3.20 0.87 -12.34
C TRP A 103 -4.30 0.10 -11.58
N LEU A 104 -5.45 -0.12 -12.21
CA LEU A 104 -6.59 -0.81 -11.59
C LEU A 104 -6.30 -2.30 -11.35
N VAL A 105 -5.58 -2.95 -12.26
CA VAL A 105 -5.23 -4.38 -12.15
C VAL A 105 -4.45 -4.71 -10.87
N PRO A 106 -3.26 -4.12 -10.60
CA PRO A 106 -2.51 -4.39 -9.37
C PRO A 106 -3.30 -3.94 -8.14
N TRP A 107 -4.09 -2.88 -8.22
CA TRP A 107 -4.97 -2.49 -7.12
C TRP A 107 -6.00 -3.58 -6.80
N ALA A 108 -6.73 -4.10 -7.79
CA ALA A 108 -7.77 -5.12 -7.59
C ALA A 108 -7.19 -6.47 -7.14
N LEU A 109 -6.04 -6.86 -7.67
CA LEU A 109 -5.32 -8.05 -7.25
C LEU A 109 -4.84 -7.91 -5.80
N TYR A 110 -4.26 -6.76 -5.44
CA TYR A 110 -3.79 -6.53 -4.07
C TYR A 110 -4.95 -6.45 -3.07
N LEU A 111 -6.06 -5.80 -3.43
CA LEU A 111 -7.29 -5.78 -2.64
C LEU A 111 -7.78 -7.20 -2.36
N SER A 112 -7.75 -8.06 -3.38
CA SER A 112 -8.15 -9.46 -3.25
C SER A 112 -7.25 -10.23 -2.28
N ILE A 113 -5.95 -9.95 -2.26
CA ILE A 113 -4.99 -10.55 -1.31
C ILE A 113 -5.24 -10.03 0.11
N VAL A 114 -5.33 -8.70 0.28
CA VAL A 114 -5.54 -8.07 1.60
C VAL A 114 -6.82 -8.58 2.26
N ASN A 115 -7.91 -8.67 1.52
CA ASN A 115 -9.21 -9.11 2.06
C ASN A 115 -9.22 -10.56 2.55
N VAL A 116 -8.34 -11.43 2.04
CA VAL A 116 -8.19 -12.82 2.54
C VAL A 116 -6.96 -13.00 3.43
N GLY A 117 -6.18 -11.93 3.61
CA GLY A 117 -4.86 -11.96 4.25
C GLY A 117 -4.89 -12.10 5.77
N GLN A 118 -6.07 -11.99 6.39
CA GLN A 118 -6.30 -12.19 7.82
C GLN A 118 -5.28 -11.38 8.66
N THR A 119 -4.69 -11.97 9.70
CA THR A 119 -3.74 -11.30 10.59
C THR A 119 -2.53 -10.75 9.84
N TRP A 120 -2.03 -11.45 8.81
CA TRP A 120 -0.82 -11.09 8.09
C TRP A 120 -0.94 -9.78 7.30
N TYR A 121 -2.15 -9.42 6.86
CA TYR A 121 -2.43 -8.19 6.11
C TYR A 121 -3.34 -7.22 6.88
N SER A 122 -3.44 -7.39 8.21
CA SER A 122 -4.28 -6.56 9.08
C SER A 122 -3.63 -5.25 9.51
N PHE A 123 -2.39 -4.99 9.08
CA PHE A 123 -1.65 -3.79 9.46
C PHE A 123 -2.07 -2.58 8.61
N GLY A 124 -1.78 -1.38 9.12
CA GLY A 124 -2.23 -0.13 8.48
C GLY A 124 -1.58 0.16 7.12
N TRP A 125 -0.43 -0.45 6.81
CA TRP A 125 0.30 -0.18 5.56
C TRP A 125 -0.45 -0.73 4.34
N GLU A 126 -1.14 -1.84 4.51
CA GLU A 126 -1.88 -2.56 3.49
C GLU A 126 -3.13 -1.75 3.10
N SER A 127 -3.83 -1.21 4.10
CA SER A 127 -4.95 -0.28 3.88
C SER A 127 -4.47 1.01 3.22
N LEU A 128 -3.33 1.56 3.66
CA LEU A 128 -2.74 2.75 3.04
C LEU A 128 -2.39 2.52 1.57
N LEU A 129 -1.76 1.38 1.23
CA LEU A 129 -1.41 1.04 -0.14
C LEU A 129 -2.66 0.89 -1.01
N LEU A 130 -3.76 0.35 -0.48
CA LEU A 130 -5.04 0.27 -1.20
C LEU A 130 -5.70 1.64 -1.43
N GLU A 131 -5.68 2.52 -0.42
CA GLU A 131 -6.21 3.88 -0.56
C GLU A 131 -5.42 4.69 -1.60
N VAL A 132 -4.08 4.63 -1.51
CA VAL A 132 -3.19 5.34 -2.42
C VAL A 132 -3.25 4.75 -3.83
N GLY A 133 -3.24 3.42 -3.95
CA GLY A 133 -3.35 2.72 -5.24
C GLY A 133 -4.66 3.02 -5.95
N PHE A 134 -5.77 3.13 -5.22
CA PHE A 134 -7.05 3.55 -5.81
C PHE A 134 -6.97 4.95 -6.41
N LEU A 135 -6.37 5.90 -5.69
CA LEU A 135 -6.19 7.26 -6.20
C LEU A 135 -5.24 7.31 -7.40
N ALA A 136 -4.24 6.43 -7.46
CA ALA A 136 -3.30 6.35 -8.59
C ALA A 136 -4.00 5.99 -9.91
N VAL A 137 -5.09 5.20 -9.87
CA VAL A 137 -5.94 4.92 -11.04
C VAL A 137 -6.47 6.21 -11.67
N LEU A 138 -6.76 7.22 -10.86
CA LEU A 138 -7.36 8.49 -11.29
C LEU A 138 -6.33 9.61 -11.49
N LEU A 139 -5.03 9.34 -11.31
CA LEU A 139 -3.99 10.37 -11.31
C LEU A 139 -3.57 10.82 -12.73
N GLY A 140 -3.98 10.07 -13.76
CA GLY A 140 -3.71 10.36 -15.16
C GLY A 140 -2.34 9.89 -15.65
N ASN A 141 -2.05 10.15 -16.92
CA ASN A 141 -0.80 9.82 -17.60
C ASN A 141 -0.27 11.05 -18.37
N ASP A 142 0.68 10.86 -19.29
CA ASP A 142 1.32 11.96 -20.02
C ASP A 142 0.40 12.69 -21.03
N GLU A 143 -0.79 12.16 -21.31
CA GLU A 143 -1.79 12.81 -22.17
C GLU A 143 -2.63 13.85 -21.44
N VAL A 144 -2.73 13.76 -20.11
CA VAL A 144 -3.62 14.61 -19.29
C VAL A 144 -2.87 15.21 -18.11
N ALA A 145 -3.16 16.46 -17.78
CA ALA A 145 -2.58 17.09 -16.60
C ALA A 145 -3.13 16.47 -15.29
N PRO A 146 -2.33 16.39 -14.21
CA PRO A 146 -2.75 15.81 -12.94
C PRO A 146 -4.03 16.48 -12.38
N PRO A 147 -5.07 15.72 -11.99
CA PRO A 147 -6.29 16.31 -11.43
C PRO A 147 -6.07 16.86 -10.03
N ILE A 148 -6.46 18.12 -9.79
CA ILE A 148 -6.25 18.81 -8.50
C ILE A 148 -6.93 18.06 -7.35
N LEU A 149 -8.14 17.53 -7.56
CA LEU A 149 -8.87 16.79 -6.53
C LEU A 149 -8.08 15.56 -6.06
N VAL A 150 -7.48 14.81 -7.00
CA VAL A 150 -6.69 13.61 -6.66
C VAL A 150 -5.42 14.01 -5.91
N LEU A 151 -4.75 15.09 -6.32
CA LEU A 151 -3.60 15.64 -5.59
C LEU A 151 -3.96 16.08 -4.16
N PHE A 152 -5.13 16.71 -3.98
CA PHE A 152 -5.62 17.07 -2.66
C PHE A 152 -5.92 15.84 -1.81
N LEU A 153 -6.55 14.80 -2.37
CA LEU A 153 -6.83 13.54 -1.67
C LEU A 153 -5.54 12.81 -1.27
N LEU A 154 -4.50 12.84 -2.11
CA LEU A 154 -3.18 12.30 -1.77
C LEU A 154 -2.53 13.07 -0.61
N ARG A 155 -2.61 14.40 -0.61
CA ARG A 155 -2.14 15.24 0.51
C ARG A 155 -2.95 14.99 1.78
N TRP A 156 -4.25 14.77 1.64
CA TRP A 156 -5.14 14.43 2.75
C TRP A 156 -4.81 13.06 3.35
N ILE A 157 -4.49 12.06 2.54
CA ILE A 157 -3.96 10.76 3.01
C ILE A 157 -2.69 10.98 3.81
N LEU A 158 -1.71 11.71 3.26
CA LEU A 158 -0.44 11.98 3.95
C LEU A 158 -0.68 12.65 5.32
N PHE A 159 -1.53 13.67 5.35
CA PHE A 159 -1.93 14.32 6.59
C PHE A 159 -2.55 13.32 7.58
N ARG A 160 -3.53 12.50 7.16
CA ARG A 160 -4.18 11.52 8.02
C ARG A 160 -3.21 10.49 8.58
N VAL A 161 -2.24 10.04 7.79
CA VAL A 161 -1.22 9.07 8.24
C VAL A 161 -0.34 9.67 9.31
N GLU A 162 0.26 10.84 9.06
CA GLU A 162 1.17 11.49 10.01
C GLU A 162 0.45 11.93 11.28
N PHE A 163 -0.71 12.57 11.12
CA PHE A 163 -1.51 13.02 12.24
C PHE A 163 -2.08 11.84 13.04
N GLY A 164 -2.57 10.81 12.36
CA GLY A 164 -3.09 9.59 12.98
C GLY A 164 -2.02 8.84 13.78
N ALA A 165 -0.79 8.75 13.27
CA ALA A 165 0.33 8.17 13.99
C ALA A 165 0.61 8.93 15.31
N GLY A 166 0.54 10.26 15.29
CA GLY A 166 0.63 11.10 16.48
C GLY A 166 -0.52 10.85 17.48
N LEU A 167 -1.76 10.80 17.01
CA LEU A 167 -2.92 10.55 17.87
C LEU A 167 -2.89 9.16 18.54
N ILE A 168 -2.43 8.13 17.81
CA ILE A 168 -2.29 6.78 18.37
C ILE A 168 -1.25 6.78 19.49
N LYS A 169 -0.12 7.47 19.32
CA LYS A 169 0.90 7.66 20.37
C LYS A 169 0.31 8.37 21.58
N MET A 170 -0.38 9.50 21.37
CA MET A 170 -1.01 10.28 22.44
C MET A 170 -2.09 9.50 23.19
N ARG A 171 -2.78 8.56 22.53
CA ARG A 171 -3.75 7.65 23.17
C ARG A 171 -3.07 6.50 23.91
N GLY A 172 -2.00 5.95 23.34
CA GLY A 172 -1.41 4.66 23.75
C GLY A 172 -0.75 4.66 25.12
N ASP A 173 0.07 5.67 25.44
CA ASP A 173 0.80 5.70 26.72
C ASP A 173 0.88 7.13 27.28
N ALA A 174 0.89 7.25 28.61
CA ALA A 174 1.14 8.51 29.29
C ALA A 174 2.53 9.08 29.01
N CYS A 175 3.54 8.26 28.69
CA CYS A 175 4.87 8.76 28.37
C CYS A 175 4.87 9.73 27.17
N TRP A 176 3.95 9.55 26.20
CA TRP A 176 3.87 10.44 25.02
C TRP A 176 3.30 11.80 25.43
N ARG A 177 2.38 11.81 26.39
CA ARG A 177 1.80 13.03 26.98
C ARG A 177 2.77 13.74 27.92
N LYS A 178 3.65 12.98 28.59
CA LYS A 178 4.71 13.49 29.47
C LYS A 178 6.02 13.82 28.74
N LEU A 179 6.08 13.58 27.43
CA LEU A 179 7.27 13.77 26.59
C LEU A 179 8.49 12.93 26.99
N THR A 180 8.28 11.81 27.68
CA THR A 180 9.37 10.92 28.15
C THR A 180 9.56 9.67 27.30
N CYS A 181 8.68 9.35 26.34
CA CYS A 181 8.83 8.09 25.60
C CYS A 181 10.15 7.99 24.81
N LEU A 182 10.71 9.12 24.35
CA LEU A 182 11.96 9.11 23.59
C LEU A 182 13.18 8.69 24.42
N ASP A 183 13.08 8.71 25.76
CA ASP A 183 14.12 8.21 26.65
C ASP A 183 14.47 6.74 26.38
N HIS A 184 13.49 5.93 25.95
CA HIS A 184 13.70 4.49 25.70
C HIS A 184 13.25 4.05 24.31
N HIS A 185 12.59 4.92 23.54
CA HIS A 185 12.01 4.56 22.25
C HIS A 185 13.04 3.99 21.27
N HIS A 186 14.19 4.65 21.15
CA HIS A 186 15.24 4.24 20.21
C HIS A 186 16.00 2.99 20.65
N GLU A 187 16.02 2.68 21.95
CA GLU A 187 16.61 1.45 22.50
C GLU A 187 15.71 0.23 22.28
N THR A 188 14.38 0.43 22.38
CA THR A 188 13.38 -0.65 22.47
C THR A 188 12.59 -0.86 21.18
N GLN A 189 12.79 -0.03 20.15
CA GLN A 189 12.04 -0.18 18.91
C GLN A 189 12.33 -1.53 18.22
N PRO A 190 11.32 -2.21 17.63
CA PRO A 190 11.47 -3.57 17.10
C PRO A 190 12.49 -3.72 15.95
N MET A 191 12.72 -2.64 15.19
CA MET A 191 13.68 -2.61 14.08
C MET A 191 14.51 -1.32 14.18
N PRO A 192 15.55 -1.30 15.03
CA PRO A 192 16.36 -0.11 15.18
C PRO A 192 17.18 0.14 13.91
N GLY A 193 16.99 1.31 13.30
CA GLY A 193 17.81 1.76 12.19
C GLY A 193 19.24 2.13 12.62
N PRO A 194 20.18 2.29 11.68
CA PRO A 194 21.58 2.62 11.98
C PRO A 194 21.76 3.91 12.80
N LEU A 195 20.81 4.85 12.68
CA LEU A 195 20.85 6.13 13.38
C LEU A 195 20.23 6.11 14.77
N SER A 196 19.59 5.00 15.18
CA SER A 196 18.84 4.92 16.44
C SER A 196 19.72 5.21 17.65
N TRP A 197 20.95 4.69 17.63
CA TRP A 197 21.94 4.93 18.68
C TRP A 197 22.24 6.43 18.80
N PHE A 198 22.47 7.13 17.68
CA PHE A 198 22.74 8.57 17.68
C PHE A 198 21.53 9.36 18.20
N PHE A 199 20.32 9.04 17.76
CA PHE A 199 19.10 9.72 18.22
C PHE A 199 18.82 9.49 19.71
N HIS A 200 19.12 8.31 20.24
CA HIS A 200 19.01 8.02 21.66
C HIS A 200 19.91 8.91 22.53
N HIS A 201 21.09 9.26 22.03
CA HIS A 201 22.08 10.08 22.75
C HIS A 201 21.97 11.59 22.47
N LEU A 202 20.93 12.06 21.77
CA LEU A 202 20.70 13.49 21.60
C LEU A 202 20.38 14.16 22.96
N PRO A 203 20.69 15.46 23.11
CA PRO A 203 20.33 16.20 24.31
C PRO A 203 18.83 16.13 24.56
N LYS A 204 18.45 15.90 25.82
CA LYS A 204 17.04 15.94 26.22
C LYS A 204 16.51 17.37 26.12
N PRO A 205 15.25 17.56 25.65
CA PRO A 205 14.59 18.87 25.65
C PRO A 205 14.37 19.42 27.06
#